data_AF-Q53652-F1
#
_entry.id   AF-Q53652-F1
#
_cell.length_a   1.000
_cell.length_b   1.000
_cell.length_c   1.000
_cell.angle_alpha   90.00
_cell.angle_beta   90.00
_cell.angle_gamma   90.00
#
_symmetry.space_group_name_H-M   'P 1'
#
loop_
_entity.id
_entity.type
_entity.pdbx_description
1 polymer ?
#
loop_
_entity_poly.entity_id
_entity_poly.type
_entity_poly.pdbx_seq_one_letter_code
_entity_poly.pdbx_strand_id
1 'polypeptide(L)'
;PGRDCGSDSGGGAGSPEAYRTWISAFAAAIGNRPAIVIIEPDAVAQLDCLANDSERQVRLGLLRYATEQLRDRATNTWTYLDGGNAQWIAADTMAQRLESAGVKNIRGFALNVSNFYTTAQPNPYGASVNSALSSRYGYTRQFVVDTSRNG
;
A
#
# COMPACT_ATOMS: atom_id res chain seq x y z
N PRO A 1 -8.83 -4.55 8.19
CA PRO A 1 -9.07 -5.33 9.42
C PRO A 1 -7.76 -5.55 10.17
N GLY A 2 -7.79 -5.49 11.51
CA GLY A 2 -6.58 -5.66 12.33
C GLY A 2 -5.53 -4.58 12.09
N ARG A 3 -5.97 -3.31 11.95
CA ARG A 3 -5.06 -2.17 11.75
C ARG A 3 -4.08 -2.07 12.91
N ASP A 4 -2.83 -1.77 12.59
CA ASP A 4 -1.75 -1.56 13.56
C ASP A 4 -1.49 -2.75 14.49
N CYS A 5 -1.99 -3.94 14.10
CA CYS A 5 -1.88 -5.16 14.89
C CYS A 5 -2.41 -4.98 16.34
N GLY A 6 -3.33 -4.02 16.53
CA GLY A 6 -3.91 -3.66 17.83
C GLY A 6 -3.09 -2.67 18.68
N SER A 7 -2.05 -2.02 18.13
CA SER A 7 -1.27 -0.99 18.83
C SER A 7 -2.01 0.37 18.88
N ASP A 8 -1.31 1.49 19.05
CA ASP A 8 -1.88 2.81 19.38
C ASP A 8 -2.90 3.31 18.34
N SER A 9 -2.77 2.86 17.09
CA SER A 9 -3.72 3.11 16.00
C SER A 9 -4.60 1.89 15.70
N GLY A 10 -4.93 1.05 16.69
CA GLY A 10 -5.84 -0.09 16.52
C GLY A 10 -7.20 0.28 15.88
N GLY A 11 -7.78 -0.64 15.11
CA GLY A 11 -9.10 -0.46 14.49
C GLY A 11 -9.24 -1.10 13.10
N GLY A 12 -10.01 -0.46 12.22
CA GLY A 12 -10.32 -0.92 10.87
C GLY A 12 -11.59 -1.78 10.79
N ALA A 13 -11.95 -2.22 9.59
CA ALA A 13 -13.16 -3.03 9.37
C ALA A 13 -13.16 -4.31 10.23
N GLY A 14 -14.33 -4.67 10.77
CA GLY A 14 -14.49 -5.79 11.71
C GLY A 14 -14.32 -7.19 11.10
N SER A 15 -14.32 -7.32 9.76
CA SER A 15 -14.05 -8.57 9.05
C SER A 15 -13.49 -8.33 7.64
N PRO A 16 -12.90 -9.35 6.98
CA PRO A 16 -12.53 -9.28 5.57
C PRO A 16 -13.70 -8.91 4.64
N GLU A 17 -14.92 -9.41 4.92
CA GLU A 17 -16.12 -9.13 4.14
C GLU A 17 -16.56 -7.68 4.32
N ALA A 18 -16.52 -7.16 5.55
CA ALA A 18 -16.80 -5.76 5.83
C ALA A 18 -15.81 -4.83 5.10
N TYR A 19 -14.53 -5.21 5.03
CA TYR A 19 -13.53 -4.47 4.24
C TYR A 19 -13.86 -4.49 2.74
N ARG A 20 -14.18 -5.65 2.17
CA ARG A 20 -14.54 -5.77 0.74
C ARG A 20 -15.77 -4.93 0.39
N THR A 21 -16.79 -4.95 1.26
CA THR A 21 -17.98 -4.12 1.10
C THR A 21 -17.62 -2.63 1.13
N TRP A 22 -16.82 -2.21 2.12
CA TRP A 22 -16.42 -0.81 2.26
C TRP A 22 -15.62 -0.32 1.04
N ILE A 23 -14.60 -1.05 0.60
CA ILE A 23 -13.74 -0.58 -0.50
C ILE A 23 -14.47 -0.58 -1.84
N SER A 24 -15.38 -1.54 -2.06
CA SER A 24 -16.24 -1.55 -3.25
C SER A 24 -17.14 -0.32 -3.31
N ALA A 25 -17.79 0.00 -2.18
CA ALA A 25 -18.64 1.18 -2.07
C ALA A 25 -17.83 2.48 -2.23
N PHE A 26 -16.66 2.56 -1.60
CA PHE A 26 -15.75 3.70 -1.71
C PHE A 26 -15.29 3.95 -3.15
N ALA A 27 -14.79 2.90 -3.84
CA ALA A 27 -14.36 3.01 -5.23
C ALA A 27 -15.51 3.39 -6.17
N ALA A 28 -16.71 2.81 -5.97
CA ALA A 28 -17.90 3.18 -6.72
C ALA A 28 -18.34 4.63 -6.47
N ALA A 29 -18.22 5.12 -5.24
CA ALA A 29 -18.56 6.49 -4.88
C ALA A 29 -17.62 7.51 -5.53
N ILE A 30 -16.31 7.21 -5.64
CA ILE A 30 -15.37 8.05 -6.39
C ILE A 30 -15.76 8.10 -7.88
N GLY A 31 -16.06 6.95 -8.48
CA GLY A 31 -16.44 6.86 -9.89
C GLY A 31 -15.39 7.50 -10.80
N ASN A 32 -15.83 8.28 -11.80
CA ASN A 32 -14.92 8.91 -12.76
C ASN A 32 -14.36 10.28 -12.31
N ARG A 33 -14.48 10.64 -11.02
CA ARG A 33 -13.97 11.93 -10.53
C ARG A 33 -12.45 11.87 -10.36
N PRO A 34 -11.72 12.97 -10.61
CA PRO A 34 -10.32 13.04 -10.29
C PRO A 34 -10.11 12.95 -8.77
N ALA A 35 -9.25 12.03 -8.34
CA ALA A 35 -8.90 11.84 -6.95
C ALA A 35 -7.48 11.27 -6.80
N ILE A 36 -6.91 11.39 -5.59
CA ILE A 36 -5.71 10.67 -5.17
C ILE A 36 -6.10 9.82 -3.96
N VAL A 37 -5.74 8.54 -4.00
CA VAL A 37 -6.02 7.59 -2.91
C VAL A 37 -4.72 6.91 -2.49
N ILE A 38 -4.41 6.99 -1.20
CA ILE A 38 -3.36 6.19 -0.57
C ILE A 38 -4.03 5.02 0.16
N ILE A 39 -3.72 3.79 -0.24
CA ILE A 39 -4.31 2.57 0.33
C ILE A 39 -3.51 2.17 1.56
N GLU A 40 -4.20 2.15 2.70
CA GLU A 40 -3.83 1.45 3.94
C GLU A 40 -2.36 1.63 4.36
N PRO A 41 -1.99 2.81 4.92
CA PRO A 41 -0.70 3.01 5.57
C PRO A 41 -0.32 1.84 6.49
N ASP A 42 0.95 1.45 6.44
CA ASP A 42 1.58 0.38 7.22
C ASP A 42 1.16 -1.06 6.87
N ALA A 43 0.02 -1.27 6.21
CA ALA A 43 -0.55 -2.62 6.05
C ALA A 43 0.39 -3.61 5.35
N VAL A 44 1.13 -3.16 4.33
CA VAL A 44 2.12 -3.96 3.60
C VAL A 44 3.40 -4.17 4.42
N ALA A 45 3.85 -3.14 5.14
CA ALA A 45 5.05 -3.23 5.97
C ALA A 45 4.85 -4.11 7.21
N GLN A 46 3.65 -4.08 7.80
CA GLN A 46 3.29 -4.80 9.02
C GLN A 46 2.93 -6.29 8.82
N LEU A 47 3.15 -6.89 7.66
CA LEU A 47 2.80 -8.31 7.46
C LEU A 47 3.48 -9.25 8.48
N ASP A 48 4.66 -8.88 8.98
CA ASP A 48 5.41 -9.69 9.95
C ASP A 48 4.80 -9.65 11.36
N CYS A 49 3.92 -8.70 11.66
CA CYS A 49 3.20 -8.68 12.94
C CYS A 49 2.09 -9.74 13.02
N LEU A 50 1.65 -10.26 11.87
CA LEU A 50 0.59 -11.25 11.79
C LEU A 50 1.15 -12.62 12.15
N ALA A 51 0.37 -13.38 12.92
CA ALA A 51 0.86 -14.56 13.62
C ALA A 51 1.17 -15.73 12.68
N ASN A 52 0.45 -15.81 11.56
CA ASN A 52 0.55 -16.93 10.62
C ASN A 52 0.39 -16.48 9.17
N ASP A 53 0.79 -17.35 8.25
CA ASP A 53 0.72 -17.07 6.81
C ASP A 53 -0.71 -16.92 6.32
N SER A 54 -1.69 -17.58 6.93
CA SER A 54 -3.10 -17.44 6.54
C SER A 54 -3.57 -16.00 6.73
N GLU A 55 -3.27 -15.37 7.87
CA GLU A 55 -3.57 -13.97 8.13
C GLU A 55 -2.86 -13.02 7.16
N ARG A 56 -1.59 -13.30 6.84
CA ARG A 56 -0.84 -12.52 5.84
C ARG A 56 -1.48 -12.61 4.46
N GLN A 57 -1.88 -13.80 4.03
CA GLN A 57 -2.57 -14.01 2.76
C GLN A 57 -3.94 -13.33 2.74
N VAL A 58 -4.68 -13.34 3.87
CA VAL A 58 -5.92 -12.58 3.98
C VAL A 58 -5.66 -11.08 3.80
N ARG A 59 -4.67 -10.50 4.50
CA ARG A 59 -4.34 -9.07 4.34
C ARG A 59 -3.92 -8.74 2.90
N LEU A 60 -3.02 -9.52 2.31
CA LEU A 60 -2.59 -9.33 0.92
C LEU A 60 -3.75 -9.45 -0.07
N GLY A 61 -4.66 -10.41 0.14
CA GLY A 61 -5.85 -10.58 -0.68
C GLY A 61 -6.82 -9.40 -0.58
N LEU A 62 -6.98 -8.81 0.62
CA LEU A 62 -7.79 -7.60 0.82
C LEU A 62 -7.18 -6.37 0.13
N LEU A 63 -5.86 -6.18 0.25
CA LEU A 63 -5.16 -5.09 -0.44
C LEU A 63 -5.26 -5.26 -1.96
N ARG A 64 -5.03 -6.47 -2.48
CA ARG A 64 -5.20 -6.77 -3.91
C ARG A 64 -6.61 -6.43 -4.38
N TYR A 65 -7.63 -6.87 -3.65
CA TYR A 65 -9.02 -6.53 -3.95
C TYR A 65 -9.25 -5.02 -3.99
N ALA A 66 -8.67 -4.25 -3.07
CA ALA A 66 -8.75 -2.79 -3.08
C ALA A 66 -8.14 -2.18 -4.34
N THR A 67 -6.95 -2.63 -4.75
CA THR A 67 -6.30 -2.17 -5.99
C THR A 67 -7.14 -2.48 -7.22
N GLU A 68 -7.81 -3.63 -7.26
CA GLU A 68 -8.70 -4.03 -8.35
C GLU A 68 -9.97 -3.17 -8.39
N GLN A 69 -10.62 -2.94 -7.24
CA GLN A 69 -11.82 -2.09 -7.19
C GLN A 69 -11.52 -0.65 -7.63
N LEU A 70 -10.40 -0.08 -7.19
CA LEU A 70 -10.01 1.28 -7.58
C LEU A 70 -9.62 1.36 -9.06
N ARG A 71 -8.91 0.36 -9.60
CA ARG A 71 -8.62 0.26 -11.04
C ARG A 71 -9.90 0.22 -11.88
N ASP A 72 -10.88 -0.60 -11.48
CA ASP A 72 -12.05 -0.89 -12.31
C ASP A 72 -13.15 0.16 -12.18
N ARG A 73 -13.31 0.77 -11.00
CA ARG A 73 -14.43 1.67 -10.70
C ARG A 73 -14.03 3.14 -10.58
N ALA A 74 -12.76 3.42 -10.26
CA ALA A 74 -12.25 4.76 -10.00
C ALA A 74 -11.22 5.18 -11.07
N THR A 75 -11.58 5.07 -12.35
CA THR A 75 -10.66 5.12 -13.50
C THR A 75 -9.87 6.44 -13.67
N ASN A 76 -10.35 7.54 -13.08
CA ASN A 76 -9.65 8.83 -13.07
C ASN A 76 -8.92 9.10 -11.73
N THR A 77 -8.64 8.06 -10.95
CA THR A 77 -7.98 8.17 -9.63
C THR A 77 -6.52 7.73 -9.70
N TRP A 78 -5.62 8.56 -9.19
CA TRP A 78 -4.24 8.14 -8.95
C TRP A 78 -4.15 7.43 -7.61
N THR A 79 -4.04 6.11 -7.69
CA THR A 79 -4.02 5.24 -6.52
C THR A 79 -2.60 4.79 -6.21
N TYR A 80 -2.19 4.91 -4.96
CA TYR A 80 -0.90 4.48 -4.44
C TYR A 80 -1.09 3.53 -3.26
N LEU A 81 -0.42 2.39 -3.27
CA LEU A 81 -0.39 1.48 -2.11
C LEU A 81 0.73 1.90 -1.16
N ASP A 82 0.50 1.94 0.15
CA ASP A 82 1.58 2.27 1.08
C ASP A 82 2.70 1.22 1.06
N GLY A 83 3.94 1.70 0.96
CA GLY A 83 5.16 0.92 0.89
C GLY A 83 6.07 1.11 2.12
N GLY A 84 5.53 1.61 3.23
CA GLY A 84 6.27 1.87 4.46
C GLY A 84 7.34 2.96 4.32
N ASN A 85 8.50 2.73 4.94
CA ASN A 85 9.60 3.69 4.97
C ASN A 85 10.98 3.04 4.79
N ALA A 86 11.99 3.87 4.57
CA ALA A 86 13.34 3.47 4.18
C ALA A 86 14.12 2.66 5.23
N GLN A 87 13.62 2.53 6.47
CA GLN A 87 14.31 1.83 7.56
C GLN A 87 13.48 0.68 8.15
N TRP A 88 12.35 0.32 7.53
CA TRP A 88 11.47 -0.71 8.05
C TRP A 88 11.69 -2.07 7.36
N ILE A 89 11.39 -2.14 6.06
CA ILE A 89 11.46 -3.38 5.28
C ILE A 89 12.50 -3.20 4.18
N ALA A 90 13.32 -4.22 3.95
CA ALA A 90 14.29 -4.20 2.85
C ALA A 90 13.57 -4.01 1.50
N ALA A 91 14.16 -3.21 0.59
CA ALA A 91 13.51 -2.82 -0.66
C ALA A 91 13.07 -4.01 -1.53
N ASP A 92 13.88 -5.07 -1.58
CA ASP A 92 13.56 -6.30 -2.31
C ASP A 92 12.33 -7.01 -1.73
N THR A 93 12.27 -7.16 -0.41
CA THR A 93 11.11 -7.72 0.29
C THR A 93 9.87 -6.85 0.10
N MET A 94 10.01 -5.53 0.17
CA MET A 94 8.89 -4.60 -0.06
C MET A 94 8.35 -4.73 -1.50
N ALA A 95 9.22 -4.86 -2.50
CA ALA A 95 8.80 -5.07 -3.88
C ALA A 95 7.95 -6.35 -4.04
N GLN A 96 8.34 -7.46 -3.40
CA GLN A 96 7.57 -8.71 -3.42
C GLN A 96 6.20 -8.55 -2.74
N ARG A 97 6.14 -7.82 -1.62
CA ARG A 97 4.89 -7.55 -0.90
C ARG A 97 3.96 -6.64 -1.69
N LEU A 98 4.49 -5.59 -2.30
CA LEU A 98 3.73 -4.68 -3.17
C LEU A 98 3.17 -5.41 -4.40
N GLU A 99 3.96 -6.27 -5.05
CA GLU A 99 3.48 -7.14 -6.13
C GLU A 99 2.34 -8.04 -5.63
N SER A 100 2.54 -8.69 -4.49
CA SER A 100 1.54 -9.58 -3.89
C SER A 100 0.25 -8.83 -3.54
N ALA A 101 0.35 -7.57 -3.10
CA ALA A 101 -0.78 -6.70 -2.79
C ALA A 101 -1.39 -6.00 -4.02
N GLY A 102 -0.89 -6.25 -5.23
CA GLY A 102 -1.51 -5.77 -6.47
C GLY A 102 -1.09 -4.38 -6.91
N VAL A 103 0.11 -3.89 -6.54
CA VAL A 103 0.61 -2.57 -6.98
C VAL A 103 0.63 -2.42 -8.52
N LYS A 104 0.74 -3.53 -9.24
CA LYS A 104 0.65 -3.57 -10.71
C LYS A 104 -0.67 -3.00 -11.25
N ASN A 105 -1.76 -3.08 -10.48
CA ASN A 105 -3.08 -2.62 -10.90
C ASN A 105 -3.25 -1.09 -10.88
N ILE A 106 -2.36 -0.38 -10.18
CA ILE A 106 -2.55 1.03 -9.81
C ILE A 106 -1.31 1.87 -10.18
N ARG A 107 -1.36 3.18 -9.88
CA ARG A 107 -0.34 4.15 -10.29
C ARG A 107 1.02 3.89 -9.65
N GLY A 108 1.03 3.45 -8.39
CA GLY A 108 2.23 2.95 -7.74
C GLY A 108 2.15 2.88 -6.23
N PHE A 109 3.16 3.40 -5.52
CA PHE A 109 3.26 3.26 -4.07
C PHE A 109 3.60 4.57 -3.33
N ALA A 110 3.23 4.66 -2.05
CA ALA A 110 3.54 5.77 -1.18
C ALA A 110 4.64 5.39 -0.20
N LEU A 111 5.46 6.35 0.20
CA LEU A 111 6.54 6.16 1.16
C LEU A 111 6.45 7.21 2.26
N ASN A 112 7.00 6.86 3.43
CA ASN A 112 7.25 7.77 4.53
C ASN A 112 5.97 8.30 5.22
N VAL A 113 4.81 7.75 4.91
CA VAL A 113 3.52 8.18 5.48
C VAL A 113 3.61 8.18 7.00
N SER A 114 3.29 9.31 7.61
CA SER A 114 3.37 9.49 9.07
C SER A 114 4.77 9.22 9.65
N ASN A 115 5.84 9.45 8.90
CA ASN A 115 7.22 9.33 9.38
C ASN A 115 8.02 10.63 9.15
N PHE A 116 9.33 10.61 9.45
CA PHE A 116 10.18 11.80 9.56
C PHE A 116 11.46 11.72 8.72
N TYR A 117 11.68 10.63 7.97
CA TYR A 117 12.92 10.49 7.20
C TYR A 117 13.03 11.56 6.11
N THR A 118 14.15 12.30 6.14
CA THR A 118 14.48 13.33 5.14
C THR A 118 14.42 12.74 3.74
N THR A 119 14.04 13.53 2.73
CA THR A 119 13.87 13.05 1.34
C THR A 119 15.11 12.36 0.75
N ALA A 120 16.30 12.59 1.31
CA ALA A 120 17.53 11.87 0.98
C ALA A 120 17.46 10.34 1.24
N GLN A 121 16.55 9.87 2.10
CA GLN A 121 16.39 8.46 2.45
C GLN A 121 15.27 7.73 1.66
N PRO A 122 14.01 8.22 1.59
CA PRO A 122 12.95 7.53 0.86
C PRO A 122 13.15 7.58 -0.66
N ASN A 123 13.83 8.59 -1.23
CA ASN A 123 14.09 8.64 -2.67
C ASN A 123 14.95 7.47 -3.18
N PRO A 124 16.17 7.21 -2.65
CA PRO A 124 16.95 6.04 -3.06
C PRO A 124 16.30 4.71 -2.66
N TYR A 125 15.54 4.68 -1.57
CA TYR A 125 14.75 3.50 -1.18
C TYR A 125 13.68 3.18 -2.23
N GLY A 126 12.87 4.17 -2.65
CA GLY A 126 11.86 4.00 -3.71
C GLY A 126 12.47 3.58 -5.05
N ALA A 127 13.65 4.11 -5.40
CA ALA A 127 14.41 3.66 -6.57
C ALA A 127 14.83 2.18 -6.45
N SER A 128 15.29 1.76 -5.27
CA SER A 128 15.67 0.37 -4.99
C SER A 128 14.46 -0.59 -5.05
N VAL A 129 13.31 -0.17 -4.53
CA VAL A 129 12.04 -0.93 -4.64
C VAL A 129 11.67 -1.10 -6.11
N ASN A 130 11.74 -0.03 -6.91
CA ASN A 130 11.49 -0.11 -8.34
C ASN A 130 12.50 -0.97 -9.10
N SER A 131 13.77 -0.95 -8.71
CA SER A 131 14.78 -1.84 -9.29
C SER A 131 14.43 -3.31 -9.05
N ALA A 132 13.95 -3.64 -7.84
CA ALA A 132 13.50 -5.00 -7.50
C ALA A 132 12.19 -5.38 -8.22
N LEU A 133 11.22 -4.47 -8.33
CA LEU A 133 10.01 -4.70 -9.15
C LEU A 133 10.38 -4.98 -10.62
N SER A 134 11.32 -4.21 -11.17
CA SER A 134 11.77 -4.35 -12.54
C SER A 134 12.48 -5.68 -12.77
N SER A 135 13.42 -6.05 -11.89
CA SER A 135 14.21 -7.28 -12.06
C SER A 135 13.38 -8.56 -11.85
N ARG A 136 12.39 -8.52 -10.95
CA ARG A 136 11.57 -9.69 -10.62
C ARG A 136 10.33 -9.84 -11.48
N TYR A 137 9.69 -8.73 -11.83
CA TYR A 137 8.34 -8.72 -12.43
C TYR A 137 8.26 -7.94 -13.75
N GLY A 138 9.36 -7.34 -14.20
CA GLY A 138 9.46 -6.69 -15.52
C GLY A 138 8.75 -5.33 -15.61
N TYR A 139 8.52 -4.64 -14.49
CA TYR A 139 7.90 -3.31 -14.51
C TYR A 139 8.36 -2.41 -13.35
N THR A 140 8.17 -1.09 -13.50
CA THR A 140 8.32 -0.11 -12.42
C THR A 140 6.99 0.62 -12.16
N ARG A 141 6.90 1.35 -11.05
CA ARG A 141 5.74 2.17 -10.68
C ARG A 141 6.18 3.53 -10.16
N GLN A 142 5.28 4.51 -10.24
CA GLN A 142 5.56 5.81 -9.64
C GLN A 142 5.52 5.71 -8.12
N PHE A 143 6.23 6.59 -7.43
CA PHE A 143 6.06 6.71 -5.99
C PHE A 143 5.94 8.16 -5.55
N VAL A 144 5.28 8.34 -4.42
CA VAL A 144 5.15 9.62 -3.71
C VAL A 144 5.75 9.48 -2.32
N VAL A 145 6.24 10.60 -1.77
CA VAL A 145 6.86 10.64 -0.44
C VAL A 145 6.06 11.61 0.41
N ASP A 146 5.64 11.17 1.60
CA ASP A 146 5.09 12.07 2.61
C ASP A 146 6.22 12.96 3.17
N THR A 147 6.09 14.26 2.92
CA THR A 147 7.00 15.30 3.39
C THR A 147 6.38 16.20 4.47
N SER A 148 5.30 15.76 5.11
CA SER A 148 4.58 16.56 6.11
C SER A 148 5.45 16.92 7.32
N ARG A 149 6.40 16.06 7.69
CA ARG A 149 7.23 16.18 8.90
C ARG A 149 8.71 15.81 8.69
N ASN A 150 9.27 15.99 7.49
CA ASN A 150 10.62 15.53 7.16
C ASN A 150 11.62 16.65 6.78
N GLY A 151 11.45 17.81 7.40
CA GLY A 151 12.32 18.98 7.23
C GLY A 151 13.68 18.86 7.89
#